data_AF-A0AAU9ZR04-F1
#
_entry.id   AF-A0AAU9ZR04-F1
#
_cell.length_a   1.000
_cell.length_b   1.000
_cell.length_c   1.000
_cell.angle_alpha   90.00
_cell.angle_beta   90.00
_cell.angle_gamma   90.00
#
_symmetry.space_group_name_H-M   'P 1'
#
loop_
_entity.id
_entity.type
_entity.pdbx_description
1 polymer ?
#
loop_
_entity_poly.entity_id
_entity_poly.type
_entity_poly.pdbx_seq_one_letter_code
_entity_poly.pdbx_strand_id
1 'polypeptide(L)'
;MDLSAGLPVLLVLLVWSTAPQAARAPLTKLGVMPESHILQVILGCEVHEDNSTSGIWKYGYDGQDHLEFCPKTLDWRAAEPGAWTTKVEWEEHKVRARQNKDYLERDCPEQLKQFLQLGRGLLRQQVPPLVKVTHHWAPAGTSLRCQALNFFPQNITMKWLKDNQPLDAKDVNPVDVLPNGDGTYQAQMTLAVAPGDETSFTCQVEHPGLDQPLTAIWEPLPSQSLIIGAISGIIICVIFFVAILFLILRKKKASEETMGDYVLAEC
;
A
#
# COMPACT_ATOMS: atom_id res chain seq x y z
N MET A 1 -6.52 -11.00 -23.87
CA MET A 1 -5.22 -11.14 -23.20
C MET A 1 -4.87 -9.74 -22.75
N ASP A 2 -5.27 -9.42 -21.52
CA ASP A 2 -5.46 -8.05 -21.03
C ASP A 2 -4.16 -7.35 -20.66
N LEU A 3 -4.06 -6.10 -21.11
CA LEU A 3 -2.95 -5.15 -21.04
C LEU A 3 -2.70 -4.51 -19.64
N SER A 4 -2.81 -5.25 -18.53
CA SER A 4 -2.76 -4.62 -17.19
C SER A 4 -1.72 -5.17 -16.21
N ALA A 5 -0.93 -6.17 -16.61
CA ALA A 5 0.23 -6.57 -15.80
C ALA A 5 1.41 -5.65 -16.12
N GLY A 6 1.69 -4.68 -15.23
CA GLY A 6 2.87 -3.83 -15.32
C GLY A 6 4.12 -4.68 -15.60
N LEU A 7 4.88 -4.26 -16.61
CA LEU A 7 6.05 -4.98 -17.09
C LEU A 7 7.08 -5.15 -15.96
N PRO A 8 7.75 -6.32 -15.86
CA PRO A 8 8.76 -6.52 -14.85
C PRO A 8 10.00 -5.67 -15.15
N VAL A 9 10.35 -4.79 -14.20
CA VAL A 9 11.53 -3.94 -14.26
C VAL A 9 12.48 -4.34 -13.12
N LEU A 10 13.76 -4.53 -13.44
CA LEU A 10 14.80 -4.65 -12.42
C LEU A 10 15.46 -3.28 -12.23
N LEU A 11 15.21 -2.64 -11.09
CA LEU A 11 15.91 -1.41 -10.68
C LEU A 11 16.87 -1.73 -9.54
N VAL A 12 18.16 -1.46 -9.76
CA VAL A 12 19.16 -1.45 -8.71
C VAL A 12 19.36 -0.01 -8.28
N LEU A 13 18.98 0.28 -7.04
CA LEU A 13 19.25 1.56 -6.38
C LEU A 13 20.48 1.41 -5.50
N LEU A 14 21.54 2.14 -5.83
CA LEU A 14 22.72 2.28 -4.97
C LEU A 14 22.72 3.70 -4.41
N VAL A 15 22.63 3.82 -3.10
CA VAL A 15 22.80 5.10 -2.40
C VAL A 15 24.08 5.01 -1.60
N TRP A 16 25.02 5.89 -1.86
CA TRP A 16 26.20 6.05 -1.02
C TRP A 16 26.32 7.50 -0.55
N SER A 17 26.69 7.69 0.71
CA SER A 17 27.17 8.98 1.19
C SER A 17 28.67 9.01 0.98
N THR A 18 29.13 9.89 0.09
CA THR A 18 30.56 10.19 0.03
C THR A 18 30.85 11.21 1.12
N ALA A 19 31.40 10.77 2.25
CA ALA A 19 32.32 11.63 2.97
C ALA A 19 33.51 11.88 2.03
N PRO A 20 33.97 13.13 1.84
CA PRO A 20 35.02 13.41 0.89
C PRO A 20 36.23 12.53 1.20
N GLN A 21 36.69 11.75 0.21
CA GLN A 21 38.02 11.17 0.26
C GLN A 21 38.97 12.34 0.42
N ALA A 22 39.51 12.50 1.62
CA ALA A 22 40.54 13.46 1.92
C ALA A 22 41.75 13.15 1.02
N ALA A 23 41.77 13.75 -0.17
CA ALA A 23 43.00 13.97 -0.89
C ALA A 23 43.94 14.66 0.10
N ARG A 24 45.12 14.08 0.31
CA ARG A 24 46.17 14.57 1.20
C ARG A 24 46.69 15.93 0.72
N ALA A 25 45.87 16.97 0.84
CA ALA A 25 46.27 18.36 0.75
C ALA A 25 46.67 18.83 2.16
N PRO A 26 47.84 19.46 2.35
CA PRO A 26 48.24 19.98 3.65
C PRO A 26 47.26 21.05 4.14
N LEU A 27 46.82 20.89 5.39
CA LEU A 27 45.94 21.80 6.13
C LEU A 27 46.34 23.28 5.94
N THR A 28 45.49 24.05 5.26
CA THR A 28 45.36 25.50 5.52
C THR A 28 43.95 25.99 5.18
N LYS A 29 43.04 25.86 6.16
CA LYS A 29 42.07 26.89 6.59
C LYS A 29 41.22 26.31 7.74
N LEU A 30 41.40 26.86 8.95
CA LEU A 30 40.50 26.61 10.08
C LEU A 30 39.10 27.16 9.72
N GLY A 31 38.07 26.32 9.80
CA GLY A 31 36.67 26.78 9.93
C GLY A 31 35.66 26.29 8.89
N VAL A 32 36.06 25.55 7.85
CA VAL A 32 35.09 24.96 6.91
C VAL A 32 34.89 23.49 7.29
N MET A 33 33.70 23.16 7.82
CA MET A 33 33.31 21.75 7.96
C MET A 33 33.21 21.14 6.56
N PRO A 34 33.75 19.93 6.33
CA PRO A 34 33.58 19.25 5.05
C PRO A 34 32.08 19.07 4.75
N GLU A 35 31.65 19.51 3.58
CA GLU A 35 30.28 19.35 3.12
C GLU A 35 29.96 17.85 2.95
N SER A 36 28.77 17.45 3.40
CA SER A 36 28.27 16.09 3.25
C SER A 36 27.41 16.03 2.01
N HIS A 37 27.76 15.16 1.08
CA HIS A 37 27.04 14.98 -0.18
C HIS A 37 26.46 13.58 -0.30
N ILE A 38 25.41 13.46 -1.10
CA ILE A 38 24.72 12.21 -1.40
C ILE A 38 24.83 11.96 -2.91
N LEU A 39 25.23 10.74 -3.27
CA LEU A 39 25.18 10.29 -4.66
C LEU A 39 24.29 9.05 -4.75
N GLN A 40 23.29 9.14 -5.62
CA GLN A 40 22.29 8.12 -5.87
C GLN A 40 22.49 7.59 -7.28
N VAL A 41 22.42 6.28 -7.46
CA VAL A 41 22.53 5.64 -8.77
C VAL A 41 21.30 4.75 -8.95
N ILE A 42 20.62 4.92 -10.06
CA ILE A 42 19.56 4.02 -10.53
C ILE A 42 20.00 3.41 -11.84
N LEU A 43 20.12 2.09 -11.87
CA LEU A 43 20.45 1.34 -13.07
C LEU A 43 19.60 0.09 -13.18
N GLY A 44 19.26 -0.31 -14.40
CA GLY A 44 18.27 -1.34 -14.59
C GLY A 44 17.90 -1.59 -16.03
N CYS A 45 17.04 -2.58 -16.25
CA CYS A 45 16.51 -2.91 -17.55
C CYS A 45 15.03 -3.31 -17.45
N GLU A 46 14.32 -3.06 -18.54
CA GLU A 46 12.94 -3.50 -18.77
C GLU A 46 12.95 -4.50 -19.93
N VAL A 47 12.19 -5.58 -19.79
CA VAL A 47 11.99 -6.56 -20.86
C VAL A 47 10.52 -6.52 -21.27
N HIS A 48 10.27 -6.18 -22.53
CA HIS A 48 8.92 -6.08 -23.09
C HIS A 48 8.41 -7.42 -23.62
N GLU A 49 7.10 -7.51 -23.87
CA GLU A 49 6.46 -8.74 -24.36
C GLU A 49 7.02 -9.22 -25.70
N ASP A 50 7.46 -8.30 -26.56
CA ASP A 50 8.12 -8.57 -27.84
C ASP A 50 9.60 -8.99 -27.70
N ASN A 51 10.07 -9.20 -26.46
CA ASN A 51 11.46 -9.41 -26.08
C ASN A 51 12.40 -8.22 -26.36
N SER A 52 11.89 -7.05 -26.73
CA SER A 52 12.71 -5.85 -26.77
C SER A 52 13.12 -5.45 -25.36
N THR A 53 14.30 -4.86 -25.23
CA THR A 53 14.87 -4.47 -23.93
C THR A 53 15.20 -3.00 -23.91
N SER A 54 14.83 -2.32 -22.83
CA SER A 54 15.24 -0.94 -22.55
C SER A 54 16.17 -0.95 -21.33
N GLY A 55 17.12 -0.01 -21.29
CA GLY A 55 18.10 0.09 -20.21
C GLY A 55 18.15 1.51 -19.65
N ILE A 56 18.26 1.63 -18.33
CA ILE A 56 18.38 2.89 -17.61
C ILE A 56 19.69 2.88 -16.81
N TRP A 57 20.39 4.01 -16.80
CA TRP A 57 21.50 4.25 -15.88
C TRP A 57 21.65 5.74 -15.62
N LYS A 58 21.24 6.19 -14.44
CA LYS A 58 21.27 7.58 -14.01
C LYS A 58 21.99 7.75 -12.69
N TYR A 59 22.59 8.92 -12.53
CA TYR A 59 23.24 9.41 -11.33
C TYR A 59 22.52 10.66 -10.89
N GLY A 60 22.19 10.75 -9.61
CA GLY A 60 21.70 11.95 -8.95
C GLY A 60 22.65 12.39 -7.85
N TYR A 61 22.94 13.68 -7.77
CA TYR A 61 23.85 14.29 -6.80
C TYR A 61 23.05 15.26 -5.92
N ASP A 62 23.12 15.10 -4.60
CA ASP A 62 22.35 15.85 -3.60
C ASP A 62 20.83 15.88 -3.90
N GLY A 63 20.29 14.76 -4.39
CA GLY A 63 18.88 14.59 -4.71
C GLY A 63 18.42 15.24 -6.02
N GLN A 64 19.35 15.78 -6.82
CA GLN A 64 19.09 16.34 -8.14
C GLN A 64 19.67 15.45 -9.25
N ASP A 65 19.08 15.47 -10.43
CA ASP A 65 19.64 14.78 -11.60
C ASP A 65 21.05 15.32 -11.90
N HIS A 66 22.01 14.41 -12.18
CA HIS A 66 23.42 14.75 -12.42
C HIS A 66 23.91 14.25 -13.80
N LEU A 67 23.89 12.92 -14.00
CA LEU A 67 24.32 12.29 -15.26
C LEU A 67 23.36 11.18 -15.68
N GLU A 68 23.03 11.12 -16.96
CA GLU A 68 22.24 10.04 -17.57
C GLU A 68 23.06 9.39 -18.69
N PHE A 69 23.30 8.08 -18.61
CA PHE A 69 23.98 7.34 -19.67
C PHE A 69 23.06 7.15 -20.87
N CYS A 70 23.61 7.34 -22.08
CA CYS A 70 22.90 7.18 -23.34
C CYS A 70 23.50 5.99 -24.13
N PRO A 71 22.92 4.77 -24.01
CA PRO A 71 23.51 3.54 -24.58
C PRO A 71 23.61 3.53 -26.11
N LYS A 72 22.79 4.32 -26.80
CA LYS A 72 22.78 4.41 -28.28
C LYS A 72 23.99 5.18 -28.82
N THR A 73 24.42 6.20 -28.10
CA THR A 73 25.50 7.13 -28.49
C THR A 73 26.80 6.85 -27.73
N LEU A 74 26.77 5.97 -26.72
CA LEU A 74 27.92 5.64 -25.86
C LEU A 74 28.53 6.88 -25.20
N ASP A 75 27.66 7.75 -24.70
CA ASP A 75 27.99 9.02 -24.06
C ASP A 75 27.05 9.27 -22.86
N TRP A 76 27.24 10.39 -22.18
CA TRP A 76 26.44 10.80 -21.03
C TRP A 76 25.81 12.17 -21.26
N ARG A 77 24.58 12.33 -20.80
CA ARG A 77 23.90 13.61 -20.72
C ARG A 77 24.13 14.20 -19.33
N ALA A 78 24.75 15.38 -19.28
CA ALA A 78 24.88 16.18 -18.07
C ALA A 78 23.58 16.98 -17.86
N ALA A 79 23.00 16.92 -16.67
CA ALA A 79 21.79 17.67 -16.32
C ALA A 79 22.12 19.13 -15.94
N GLU A 80 23.31 19.36 -15.40
CA GLU A 80 23.78 20.65 -14.92
C GLU A 80 25.28 20.88 -15.25
N PRO A 81 25.76 22.15 -15.22
CA PRO A 81 27.15 22.45 -15.56
C PRO A 81 28.19 21.73 -14.69
N GLY A 82 27.88 21.49 -13.41
CA GLY A 82 28.75 20.78 -12.46
C GLY A 82 29.06 19.33 -12.86
N ALA A 83 28.17 18.69 -13.64
CA ALA A 83 28.35 17.33 -14.14
C ALA A 83 29.27 17.24 -15.38
N TRP A 84 29.59 18.36 -16.02
CA TRP A 84 30.32 18.36 -17.30
C TRP A 84 31.75 17.82 -17.16
N THR A 85 32.43 18.14 -16.06
CA THR A 85 33.78 17.64 -15.79
C THR A 85 33.82 16.11 -15.77
N THR A 86 32.92 15.50 -14.99
CA THR A 86 32.78 14.04 -14.89
C THR A 86 32.38 13.43 -16.22
N LYS A 87 31.47 14.06 -16.97
CA LYS A 87 31.09 13.63 -18.32
C LYS A 87 32.32 13.52 -19.22
N VAL A 88 33.12 14.59 -19.33
CA VAL A 88 34.29 14.61 -20.22
C VAL A 88 35.31 13.55 -19.82
N GLU A 89 35.57 13.39 -18.52
CA GLU A 89 36.45 12.35 -17.99
C GLU A 89 35.98 10.94 -18.37
N TRP A 90 34.68 10.66 -18.22
CA TRP A 90 34.13 9.34 -18.55
C TRP A 90 34.06 9.08 -20.06
N GLU A 91 33.95 10.13 -20.87
CA GLU A 91 33.91 10.07 -22.33
C GLU A 91 35.27 9.99 -23.00
N GLU A 92 36.36 10.30 -22.28
CA GLU A 92 37.74 10.22 -22.78
C GLU A 92 38.07 8.81 -23.30
N HIS A 93 37.59 7.78 -22.60
CA HIS A 93 37.75 6.39 -22.99
C HIS A 93 36.42 5.66 -23.05
N LYS A 94 36.06 5.15 -24.23
CA LYS A 94 34.79 4.44 -24.46
C LYS A 94 34.69 3.07 -23.78
N VAL A 95 35.72 2.63 -23.04
CA VAL A 95 35.70 1.34 -22.31
C VAL A 95 34.55 1.31 -21.30
N ARG A 96 34.40 2.36 -20.49
CA ARG A 96 33.31 2.48 -19.50
C ARG A 96 31.94 2.43 -20.18
N ALA A 97 31.76 3.22 -21.25
CA ALA A 97 30.50 3.26 -21.98
C ALA A 97 30.13 1.88 -22.58
N ARG A 98 31.10 1.15 -23.15
CA ARG A 98 30.88 -0.20 -23.70
C ARG A 98 30.50 -1.19 -22.61
N GLN A 99 31.22 -1.22 -21.49
CA GLN A 99 30.88 -2.09 -20.36
C GLN A 99 29.48 -1.80 -19.81
N ASN A 100 29.13 -0.52 -19.68
CA ASN A 100 27.80 -0.12 -19.21
C ASN A 100 26.70 -0.58 -20.18
N LYS A 101 26.93 -0.44 -21.49
CA LYS A 101 26.01 -0.92 -22.52
C LYS A 101 25.85 -2.44 -22.47
N ASP A 102 26.97 -3.18 -22.40
CA ASP A 102 26.95 -4.65 -22.34
C ASP A 102 26.15 -5.15 -21.13
N TYR A 103 26.31 -4.52 -19.96
CA TYR A 103 25.50 -4.84 -18.79
C TYR A 103 24.00 -4.59 -19.02
N LEU A 104 23.63 -3.43 -19.57
CA LEU A 104 22.22 -3.06 -19.76
C LEU A 104 21.52 -3.90 -20.84
N GLU A 105 22.22 -4.28 -21.91
CA GLU A 105 21.63 -4.96 -23.07
C GLU A 105 21.75 -6.49 -23.00
N ARG A 106 22.69 -7.03 -22.21
CA ARG A 106 22.88 -8.49 -22.08
C ARG A 106 22.68 -8.97 -20.66
N ASP A 107 23.54 -8.54 -19.74
CA ASP A 107 23.64 -9.16 -18.41
C ASP A 107 22.38 -8.90 -17.56
N CYS A 108 21.85 -7.67 -17.58
CA CYS A 108 20.65 -7.31 -16.83
C CYS A 108 19.40 -8.05 -17.33
N PRO A 109 19.08 -8.06 -18.65
CA PRO A 109 17.93 -8.82 -19.15
C PRO A 109 18.03 -10.33 -18.86
N GLU A 110 19.23 -10.92 -18.94
CA GLU A 110 19.45 -12.32 -18.59
C GLU A 110 19.16 -12.59 -17.11
N GLN A 111 19.67 -11.76 -16.21
CA GLN A 111 19.40 -11.86 -14.77
C GLN A 111 17.93 -11.67 -14.45
N LEU A 112 17.26 -10.67 -15.06
CA LEU A 112 15.84 -10.43 -14.86
C LEU A 112 15.00 -11.66 -15.28
N LYS A 113 15.30 -12.27 -16.43
CA LYS A 113 14.63 -13.51 -16.87
C LYS A 113 14.82 -14.65 -15.87
N GLN A 114 16.00 -14.81 -15.30
CA GLN A 114 16.26 -15.82 -14.26
C GLN A 114 15.45 -15.54 -12.99
N PHE A 115 15.42 -14.29 -12.50
CA PHE A 115 14.62 -13.91 -11.34
C PHE A 115 13.12 -14.13 -11.56
N LEU A 116 12.61 -13.82 -12.76
CA LEU A 116 11.21 -14.06 -13.10
C LEU A 116 10.86 -15.56 -13.14
N GLN A 117 11.79 -16.41 -13.57
CA GLN A 117 11.60 -17.86 -13.55
C GLN A 117 11.58 -18.39 -12.11
N LEU A 118 12.52 -17.96 -11.27
CA LEU A 118 12.61 -18.36 -9.86
C LEU A 118 11.41 -17.84 -9.04
N GLY A 119 10.99 -16.60 -9.29
CA GLY A 119 9.93 -15.92 -8.55
C GLY A 119 8.53 -16.13 -9.12
N ARG A 120 8.34 -16.99 -10.13
CA ARG A 120 7.09 -17.12 -10.91
C ARG A 120 5.82 -17.26 -10.06
N GLY A 121 5.89 -17.98 -8.94
CA GLY A 121 4.75 -18.14 -8.03
C GLY A 121 4.40 -16.87 -7.26
N LEU A 122 5.41 -16.24 -6.66
CA LEU A 122 5.24 -15.04 -5.81
C LEU A 122 4.97 -13.78 -6.64
N LEU A 123 5.71 -13.57 -7.73
CA LEU A 123 5.60 -12.36 -8.56
C LEU A 123 4.29 -12.29 -9.36
N ARG A 124 3.63 -13.43 -9.56
CA ARG A 124 2.30 -13.50 -10.20
C ARG A 124 1.15 -13.54 -9.21
N GLN A 125 1.45 -13.63 -7.91
CA GLN A 125 0.41 -13.61 -6.90
C GLN A 125 -0.30 -12.26 -6.98
N GLN A 126 -1.62 -12.31 -6.97
CA GLN A 126 -2.47 -11.13 -6.87
C GLN A 126 -3.27 -11.30 -5.60
N VAL A 127 -3.22 -10.28 -4.74
CA VAL A 127 -3.98 -10.23 -3.50
C VAL A 127 -5.02 -9.14 -3.66
N PRO A 128 -6.33 -9.49 -3.71
CA PRO A 128 -7.37 -8.49 -3.86
C PRO A 128 -7.44 -7.56 -2.64
N PRO A 129 -7.85 -6.30 -2.82
CA PRO A 129 -8.01 -5.36 -1.72
C PRO A 129 -9.19 -5.70 -0.83
N LEU A 130 -8.99 -5.52 0.48
CA LEU A 130 -10.10 -5.37 1.42
C LEU A 130 -10.58 -3.92 1.38
N VAL A 131 -11.75 -3.68 0.80
CA VAL A 131 -12.30 -2.33 0.63
C VAL A 131 -13.25 -1.98 1.78
N LYS A 132 -13.09 -0.78 2.34
CA LYS A 132 -13.94 -0.23 3.42
C LYS A 132 -14.28 1.22 3.14
N VAL A 133 -15.54 1.60 3.38
CA VAL A 133 -15.97 3.00 3.36
C VAL A 133 -16.30 3.42 4.78
N THR A 134 -15.64 4.46 5.27
CA THR A 134 -15.78 4.96 6.64
C THR A 134 -16.15 6.43 6.67
N HIS A 135 -16.82 6.83 7.74
CA HIS A 135 -17.06 8.24 8.03
C HIS A 135 -15.79 8.88 8.57
N HIS A 136 -15.39 10.01 8.00
CA HIS A 136 -14.29 10.83 8.49
C HIS A 136 -14.80 12.22 8.86
N TRP A 137 -14.73 12.54 10.15
CA TRP A 137 -15.05 13.85 10.69
C TRP A 137 -13.83 14.76 10.55
N ALA A 138 -13.93 15.79 9.72
CA ALA A 138 -12.92 16.84 9.61
C ALA A 138 -13.49 18.16 10.15
N PRO A 139 -12.64 19.12 10.58
CA PRO A 139 -13.11 20.42 11.07
C PRO A 139 -13.96 21.20 10.05
N ALA A 140 -13.78 20.91 8.76
CA ALA A 140 -14.48 21.54 7.65
C ALA A 140 -15.83 20.88 7.27
N GLY A 141 -16.17 19.72 7.87
CA GLY A 141 -17.44 19.02 7.60
C GLY A 141 -17.34 17.49 7.60
N THR A 142 -18.43 16.87 7.16
CA THR A 142 -18.58 15.43 6.98
C THR A 142 -17.86 14.99 5.69
N SER A 143 -17.02 13.96 5.79
CA SER A 143 -16.36 13.37 4.61
C SER A 143 -16.43 11.85 4.65
N LEU A 144 -16.53 11.23 3.48
CA LEU A 144 -16.41 9.79 3.32
C LEU A 144 -14.98 9.43 2.93
N ARG A 145 -14.46 8.37 3.53
CA ARG A 145 -13.15 7.82 3.20
C ARG A 145 -13.31 6.39 2.70
N CYS A 146 -12.90 6.16 1.47
CA CYS A 146 -12.75 4.83 0.90
C CYS A 146 -11.31 4.35 1.07
N GLN A 147 -11.13 3.15 1.60
CA GLN A 147 -9.83 2.53 1.86
C GLN A 147 -9.78 1.17 1.20
N ALA A 148 -8.73 0.90 0.42
CA ALA A 148 -8.37 -0.41 -0.09
C ALA A 148 -7.13 -0.89 0.67
N LEU A 149 -7.22 -2.02 1.36
CA LEU A 149 -6.18 -2.48 2.30
C LEU A 149 -5.55 -3.79 1.84
N ASN A 150 -4.26 -3.95 2.15
CA ASN A 150 -3.46 -5.17 2.05
C ASN A 150 -3.52 -5.86 0.67
N PHE A 151 -3.45 -5.07 -0.40
CA PHE A 151 -3.52 -5.58 -1.77
C PHE A 151 -2.15 -5.65 -2.44
N PHE A 152 -2.04 -6.45 -3.50
CA PHE A 152 -0.86 -6.55 -4.33
C PHE A 152 -1.26 -7.00 -5.75
N PRO A 153 -0.77 -6.41 -6.85
CA PRO A 153 0.28 -5.39 -6.96
C PRO A 153 -0.21 -3.96 -6.62
N GLN A 154 0.72 -2.99 -6.60
CA GLN A 154 0.46 -1.58 -6.27
C GLN A 154 -0.58 -0.90 -7.17
N ASN A 155 -0.68 -1.30 -8.44
CA ASN A 155 -1.56 -0.64 -9.40
C ASN A 155 -3.03 -0.90 -9.02
N ILE A 156 -3.77 0.17 -8.75
CA ILE A 156 -5.17 0.15 -8.33
C ILE A 156 -5.90 1.38 -8.89
N THR A 157 -7.15 1.20 -9.28
CA THR A 157 -8.02 2.30 -9.68
C THR A 157 -9.14 2.43 -8.65
N MET A 158 -9.32 3.62 -8.10
CA MET A 158 -10.41 3.92 -7.15
C MET A 158 -11.16 5.15 -7.65
N LYS A 159 -12.50 5.10 -7.61
CA LYS A 159 -13.35 6.24 -8.00
C LYS A 159 -14.63 6.29 -7.16
N TRP A 160 -15.11 7.51 -6.93
CA TRP A 160 -16.40 7.74 -6.30
C TRP A 160 -17.48 7.81 -7.38
N LEU A 161 -18.62 7.17 -7.08
CA LEU A 161 -19.83 7.26 -7.88
C LEU A 161 -20.90 7.94 -7.02
N LYS A 162 -21.60 8.92 -7.59
CA LYS A 162 -22.85 9.47 -7.05
C LYS A 162 -24.00 8.94 -7.90
N ASP A 163 -24.97 8.26 -7.30
CA ASP A 163 -26.11 7.68 -8.03
C ASP A 163 -25.68 6.81 -9.23
N ASN A 164 -24.61 6.03 -9.06
CA ASN A 164 -23.93 5.21 -10.09
C ASN A 164 -23.26 5.99 -11.24
N GLN A 165 -23.13 7.31 -11.14
CA GLN A 165 -22.38 8.14 -12.10
C GLN A 165 -21.01 8.53 -11.51
N PRO A 166 -19.92 8.39 -12.28
CA PRO A 166 -18.58 8.75 -11.81
C PRO A 166 -18.47 10.27 -11.57
N LEU A 167 -17.84 10.63 -10.46
CA LEU A 167 -17.48 12.03 -10.19
C LEU A 167 -16.25 12.45 -11.01
N ASP A 168 -16.17 13.74 -11.32
CA ASP A 168 -15.01 14.32 -11.97
C ASP A 168 -13.79 14.30 -11.04
N ALA A 169 -12.61 14.05 -11.60
CA ALA A 169 -11.35 13.97 -10.85
C ALA A 169 -10.97 15.27 -10.11
N LYS A 170 -11.61 16.40 -10.44
CA LYS A 170 -11.41 17.70 -9.78
C LYS A 170 -12.15 17.82 -8.45
N ASP A 171 -13.22 17.04 -8.28
CA ASP A 171 -14.11 17.10 -7.11
C ASP A 171 -13.68 16.11 -6.02
N VAL A 172 -12.60 15.36 -6.27
CA VAL A 172 -12.15 14.25 -5.45
C VAL A 172 -10.67 14.41 -5.13
N ASN A 173 -10.28 14.14 -3.88
CA ASN A 173 -8.87 14.13 -3.51
C ASN A 173 -8.14 12.99 -4.24
N PRO A 174 -6.88 13.21 -4.68
CA PRO A 174 -6.12 12.17 -5.37
C PRO A 174 -5.98 10.91 -4.50
N VAL A 175 -5.92 9.75 -5.17
CA VAL A 175 -5.69 8.47 -4.50
C VAL A 175 -4.27 8.47 -3.93
N ASP A 176 -4.16 8.27 -2.62
CA ASP A 176 -2.89 8.14 -1.92
C ASP A 176 -2.59 6.66 -1.72
N VAL A 177 -1.51 6.15 -2.34
CA VAL A 177 -1.09 4.75 -2.28
C VAL A 177 0.17 4.64 -1.44
N LEU A 178 0.10 3.86 -0.36
CA LEU A 178 1.15 3.70 0.63
C LEU A 178 1.60 2.23 0.69
N PRO A 179 2.91 1.95 0.77
CA PRO A 179 3.40 0.60 0.99
C PRO A 179 3.20 0.16 2.45
N ASN A 180 2.97 -1.14 2.65
CA ASN A 180 3.03 -1.81 3.95
C ASN A 180 4.39 -2.50 4.14
N GLY A 181 4.74 -2.81 5.38
CA GLY A 181 6.01 -3.47 5.71
C GLY A 181 6.09 -4.95 5.30
N ASP A 182 4.98 -5.56 4.88
CA ASP A 182 4.88 -6.95 4.45
C ASP A 182 4.91 -7.13 2.92
N GLY A 183 5.13 -6.05 2.17
CA GLY A 183 5.14 -6.05 0.70
C GLY A 183 3.77 -5.86 0.05
N THR A 184 2.69 -5.68 0.83
CA THR A 184 1.39 -5.26 0.31
C THR A 184 1.26 -3.74 0.27
N TYR A 185 0.15 -3.25 -0.27
CA TYR A 185 -0.16 -1.83 -0.39
C TYR A 185 -1.51 -1.51 0.26
N GLN A 186 -1.66 -0.24 0.62
CA GLN A 186 -2.93 0.35 1.01
C GLN A 186 -3.16 1.61 0.18
N ALA A 187 -4.42 1.91 -0.15
CA ALA A 187 -4.79 3.08 -0.92
C ALA A 187 -6.02 3.72 -0.31
N GLN A 188 -6.08 5.05 -0.31
CA GLN A 188 -7.22 5.77 0.24
C GLN A 188 -7.60 6.98 -0.60
N MET A 189 -8.89 7.29 -0.56
CA MET A 189 -9.48 8.44 -1.23
C MET A 189 -10.59 9.02 -0.36
N THR A 190 -10.63 10.35 -0.23
CA THR A 190 -11.61 11.06 0.61
C THR A 190 -12.48 11.96 -0.25
N LEU A 191 -13.77 12.03 0.08
CA LEU A 191 -14.77 12.88 -0.56
C LEU A 191 -15.50 13.69 0.51
N ALA A 192 -15.55 15.02 0.35
CA ALA A 192 -16.39 15.85 1.18
C ALA A 192 -17.86 15.70 0.75
N VAL A 193 -18.77 15.48 1.71
CA VAL A 193 -20.19 15.28 1.42
C VAL A 193 -21.05 16.12 2.35
N ALA A 194 -22.23 16.51 1.89
CA ALA A 194 -23.22 17.15 2.75
C ALA A 194 -23.78 16.13 3.75
N PRO A 195 -24.02 16.52 5.02
CA PRO A 195 -24.64 15.63 5.99
C PRO A 195 -26.00 15.13 5.48
N GLY A 196 -26.22 13.82 5.48
CA GLY A 196 -27.43 13.16 5.01
C GLY A 196 -27.41 12.71 3.54
N ASP A 197 -26.40 13.08 2.75
CA ASP A 197 -26.23 12.61 1.35
C ASP A 197 -25.28 11.39 1.26
N GLU A 198 -24.82 10.83 2.39
CA GLU A 198 -23.76 9.80 2.42
C GLU A 198 -24.14 8.54 1.65
N THR A 199 -25.41 8.13 1.70
CA THR A 199 -25.91 6.91 1.07
C THR A 199 -25.97 7.00 -0.46
N SER A 200 -25.94 8.21 -1.03
CA SER A 200 -25.96 8.45 -2.47
C SER A 200 -24.59 8.17 -3.12
N PHE A 201 -23.54 8.03 -2.30
CA PHE A 201 -22.17 7.81 -2.75
C PHE A 201 -21.73 6.37 -2.56
N THR A 202 -21.04 5.85 -3.56
CA THR A 202 -20.40 4.53 -3.51
C THR A 202 -18.96 4.63 -4.02
N CYS A 203 -18.09 3.77 -3.50
CA CYS A 203 -16.70 3.69 -3.92
C CYS A 203 -16.51 2.46 -4.82
N GLN A 204 -16.09 2.66 -6.06
CA GLN A 204 -15.75 1.57 -6.98
C GLN A 204 -14.23 1.41 -7.04
N VAL A 205 -13.78 0.17 -6.87
CA VAL A 205 -12.37 -0.23 -6.86
C VAL A 205 -12.13 -1.27 -7.94
N GLU A 206 -11.14 -1.04 -8.79
CA GLU A 206 -10.67 -1.98 -9.80
C GLU A 206 -9.22 -2.35 -9.47
N HIS A 207 -8.96 -3.66 -9.47
CA HIS A 207 -7.64 -4.20 -9.14
C HIS A 207 -7.46 -5.54 -9.87
N PRO A 208 -6.27 -5.90 -10.36
CA PRO A 208 -6.05 -7.16 -11.07
C PRO A 208 -6.45 -8.42 -10.29
N GLY A 209 -6.40 -8.37 -8.96
CA GLY A 209 -6.82 -9.47 -8.08
C GLY A 209 -8.33 -9.62 -7.93
N LEU A 210 -9.14 -8.75 -8.52
CA LEU A 210 -10.60 -8.81 -8.53
C LEU A 210 -11.11 -9.20 -9.92
N ASP A 211 -12.01 -10.18 -9.98
CA ASP A 211 -12.63 -10.61 -11.26
C ASP A 211 -13.51 -9.51 -11.89
N GLN A 212 -14.12 -8.68 -11.04
CA GLN A 212 -14.99 -7.57 -11.43
C GLN A 212 -14.75 -6.37 -10.50
N PRO A 213 -15.05 -5.13 -10.95
CA PRO A 213 -14.98 -3.95 -10.10
C PRO A 213 -15.80 -4.13 -8.81
N LEU A 214 -15.16 -3.91 -7.66
CA LEU A 214 -15.82 -3.99 -6.36
C LEU A 214 -16.43 -2.64 -6.01
N THR A 215 -17.74 -2.59 -5.83
CA THR A 215 -18.44 -1.39 -5.34
C THR A 215 -18.72 -1.54 -3.84
N ALA A 216 -18.11 -0.69 -3.04
CA ALA A 216 -18.34 -0.60 -1.60
C ALA A 216 -19.25 0.58 -1.27
N ILE A 217 -20.22 0.34 -0.38
CA ILE A 217 -21.17 1.33 0.09
C ILE A 217 -20.77 1.75 1.50
N TRP A 218 -21.11 2.98 1.88
CA TRP A 218 -21.05 3.38 3.28
C TRP A 218 -22.12 2.63 4.08
N GLU A 219 -21.68 1.79 5.03
CA GLU A 219 -22.58 1.19 6.00
C GLU A 219 -22.36 1.86 7.36
N PRO A 220 -23.41 2.39 8.02
CA PRO A 220 -23.29 2.85 9.39
C PRO A 220 -22.98 1.63 10.26
N LEU A 221 -21.78 1.61 10.85
CA LEU A 221 -21.45 0.65 11.91
C LEU A 221 -22.56 0.72 12.96
N PRO A 222 -23.13 -0.42 13.42
CA PRO A 222 -24.11 -0.41 14.49
C PRO A 222 -23.49 0.33 15.67
N SER A 223 -24.20 1.35 16.16
CA SER A 223 -23.67 2.19 17.23
C SER A 223 -23.26 1.30 18.41
N GLN A 224 -22.10 1.58 19.01
CA GLN A 224 -21.64 0.82 20.17
C GLN A 224 -22.70 0.78 21.27
N SER A 225 -23.56 1.81 21.36
CA SER A 225 -24.72 1.84 22.24
C SER A 225 -25.79 0.79 21.94
N LEU A 226 -26.05 0.47 20.66
CA LEU A 226 -27.02 -0.55 20.25
C LEU A 226 -26.49 -1.96 20.54
N ILE A 227 -25.17 -2.16 20.38
CA ILE A 227 -24.49 -3.42 20.73
C ILE A 227 -24.50 -3.63 22.25
N ILE A 228 -24.13 -2.61 23.03
CA ILE A 228 -24.15 -2.66 24.50
C ILE A 228 -25.59 -2.84 25.01
N GLY A 229 -26.56 -2.16 24.39
CA GLY A 229 -27.99 -2.30 24.68
C GLY A 229 -28.48 -3.73 24.44
N ALA A 230 -28.13 -4.35 23.31
CA ALA A 230 -28.50 -5.73 23.00
C ALA A 230 -27.88 -6.73 24.00
N ILE A 231 -26.59 -6.59 24.32
CA ILE A 231 -25.89 -7.46 25.28
C ILE A 231 -26.51 -7.33 26.67
N SER A 232 -26.75 -6.11 27.16
CA SER A 232 -27.37 -5.90 28.48
C SER A 232 -28.80 -6.47 28.56
N GLY A 233 -29.60 -6.30 27.50
CA GLY A 233 -30.94 -6.87 27.42
C GLY A 233 -30.94 -8.40 27.50
N ILE A 234 -30.04 -9.06 26.78
CA ILE A 234 -29.90 -10.53 26.80
C ILE A 234 -29.53 -11.01 28.21
N ILE A 235 -28.58 -10.33 28.88
CA ILE A 235 -28.15 -10.69 30.24
C ILE A 235 -29.34 -10.61 31.23
N ILE A 236 -30.13 -9.54 31.17
CA ILE A 236 -31.31 -9.36 32.04
C ILE A 236 -32.34 -10.47 31.81
N CYS A 237 -32.62 -10.82 30.56
CA CYS A 237 -33.54 -11.90 30.22
C CYS A 237 -33.06 -13.25 30.79
N VAL A 238 -31.78 -13.58 30.64
CA VAL A 238 -31.20 -14.84 31.17
C VAL A 238 -31.34 -14.90 32.69
N ILE A 239 -31.03 -13.81 33.40
CA ILE A 239 -31.17 -13.75 34.87
C ILE A 239 -32.63 -13.98 35.28
N PHE A 240 -33.58 -13.36 34.58
CA PHE A 240 -35.00 -13.51 34.89
C PHE A 240 -35.50 -14.94 34.66
N PHE A 241 -35.08 -15.57 33.55
CA PHE A 241 -35.40 -16.97 33.27
C PHE A 241 -34.83 -17.92 34.32
N VAL A 242 -33.58 -17.74 34.74
CA VAL A 242 -32.94 -18.54 35.78
C VAL A 242 -33.66 -18.36 37.12
N ALA A 243 -34.05 -17.12 37.48
CA ALA A 243 -34.79 -16.84 38.70
C ALA A 243 -36.17 -17.51 38.70
N ILE A 244 -36.92 -17.45 37.59
CA ILE A 244 -38.20 -18.15 37.45
C ILE A 244 -38.00 -19.66 37.57
N LEU A 245 -37.01 -20.22 36.88
CA LEU A 245 -36.72 -21.66 36.94
C LEU A 245 -36.41 -22.09 38.38
N PHE A 246 -35.60 -21.31 39.09
CA PHE A 246 -35.26 -21.56 40.49
C PHE A 246 -36.50 -21.49 41.41
N LEU A 247 -37.40 -20.53 41.20
CA LEU A 247 -38.66 -20.43 41.95
C LEU A 247 -39.59 -21.62 41.68
N ILE A 248 -39.69 -22.08 40.43
CA ILE A 248 -40.48 -23.26 40.07
C ILE A 248 -39.90 -24.51 40.75
N LEU A 249 -38.57 -24.70 40.69
CA LEU A 249 -37.89 -25.82 41.34
C LEU A 249 -38.06 -25.79 42.87
N ARG A 250 -38.01 -24.61 43.50
CA ARG A 250 -38.29 -24.47 44.94
C ARG A 250 -39.74 -24.80 45.29
N LYS A 251 -40.71 -24.35 44.49
CA LYS A 251 -42.12 -24.71 44.69
C LYS A 251 -42.34 -26.21 44.53
N LYS A 252 -41.66 -26.85 43.57
CA LYS A 252 -41.71 -28.30 43.38
C LYS A 252 -41.17 -29.05 44.62
N LYS A 253 -40.02 -28.63 45.14
CA LYS A 253 -39.43 -29.23 46.36
C LYS A 253 -40.28 -29.02 47.61
N ALA A 254 -40.88 -27.84 47.80
CA ALA A 254 -41.79 -27.59 48.91
C ALA A 254 -43.07 -28.45 48.84
N SER A 255 -43.60 -28.68 47.63
CA SER A 255 -44.73 -29.59 47.42
C SER A 255 -44.37 -31.06 47.69
N GLU A 256 -43.11 -31.43 47.48
CA GLU A 256 -42.61 -32.80 47.71
C GLU A 256 -42.35 -33.05 49.20
N GLU A 257 -41.82 -32.06 49.94
CA GLU A 257 -41.69 -32.11 51.41
C GLU A 257 -43.04 -32.09 52.13
N THR A 258 -44.01 -31.29 51.66
CA THR A 258 -45.35 -31.25 52.29
C THR A 258 -46.08 -32.58 52.08
N MET A 259 -45.87 -33.28 50.96
CA MET A 259 -46.47 -34.60 50.71
C MET A 259 -45.75 -35.75 51.43
N GLY A 260 -44.47 -35.58 51.80
CA GLY A 260 -43.74 -36.51 52.67
C GLY A 260 -44.21 -36.47 54.12
N ASP A 261 -44.52 -35.28 54.65
CA ASP A 261 -45.01 -35.12 56.02
C ASP A 261 -46.44 -35.66 56.22
N TYR A 262 -47.30 -35.63 55.20
CA TYR A 262 -48.62 -36.27 55.27
C TYR A 262 -48.54 -37.81 55.31
N VAL A 263 -47.51 -38.42 54.69
CA VAL A 263 -47.32 -39.88 54.70
C VAL A 263 -46.68 -40.37 55.99
N LEU A 264 -45.91 -39.53 56.70
CA LEU A 264 -45.30 -39.89 57.99
C LEU A 264 -46.21 -39.61 59.22
N ALA A 265 -47.35 -38.94 59.02
CA ALA A 265 -48.37 -38.72 60.05
C ALA A 265 -49.43 -39.83 60.14
N GLU A 266 -49.38 -40.83 59.25
CA GLU A 266 -50.14 -42.08 59.33
C GLU A 266 -49.22 -43.25 59.71
N CYS A 267 -48.89 -43.37 61.01
CA CYS A 267 -48.42 -44.59 61.67
C CYS A 267 -48.83 -44.57 63.14
#